data_AF-A0A9N7Z034-F1
#
_entry.id   AF-A0A9N7Z034-F1
#
_cell.length_a   1.000
_cell.length_b   1.000
_cell.length_c   1.000
_cell.angle_alpha   90.00
_cell.angle_beta   90.00
_cell.angle_gamma   90.00
#
_symmetry.space_group_name_H-M   'P 1'
#
loop_
_entity.id
_entity.type
_entity.pdbx_description
1 polymer ?
#
loop_
_entity_poly.entity_id
_entity_poly.type
_entity_poly.pdbx_seq_one_letter_code
_entity_poly.pdbx_strand_id
1 'polypeptide(L)'
;MDEYLDLYNGFYLENMRKKLGFLQKEEPEDELLITELLQTMHNTGADFTNAFRSLSQISCPVEGEAEGEEELVKKAAELLLEQCASLEELKAANKPTMDTRELAMLLSMAQSNPALFQMISDRTTIARQLEKLSRLKDLMETSREELRVKQAEDWTRWIAGYRKRLARELEGQSDVQAAQEERGRVMDGANPRVVLRNYIAQNAIEAAESGDFSEVQRVLKVLEKPFSAQPGLELPAWAGGGGADRAESDEEEEHRQEAASPSAARDPVPYDSKPPAWANELCVT
;
A
#
# COMPACT_ATOMS: atom_id res chain seq x y z
N MET A 1 -32.39 4.65 -1.78
CA MET A 1 -31.17 5.09 -2.48
C MET A 1 -30.66 6.39 -1.88
N ASP A 2 -31.54 7.33 -1.52
CA ASP A 2 -31.13 8.64 -0.98
C ASP A 2 -30.34 8.56 0.34
N GLU A 3 -30.66 7.61 1.23
CA GLU A 3 -29.92 7.42 2.50
C GLU A 3 -28.61 6.62 2.35
N TYR A 4 -28.35 5.98 1.20
CA TYR A 4 -27.19 5.10 1.03
C TYR A 4 -25.87 5.88 1.12
N LEU A 5 -25.80 7.03 0.45
CA LEU A 5 -24.57 7.83 0.41
C LEU A 5 -24.21 8.38 1.78
N ASP A 6 -25.20 8.84 2.54
CA ASP A 6 -24.99 9.38 3.88
C ASP A 6 -24.53 8.28 4.85
N LEU A 7 -25.17 7.10 4.81
CA LEU A 7 -24.75 5.96 5.62
C LEU A 7 -23.35 5.48 5.23
N TYR A 8 -23.07 5.35 3.94
CA TYR A 8 -21.76 4.96 3.44
C TYR A 8 -20.67 5.95 3.89
N ASN A 9 -20.90 7.25 3.71
CA ASN A 9 -19.94 8.29 4.08
C ASN A 9 -19.69 8.29 5.60
N GLY A 10 -20.74 8.11 6.41
CA GLY A 10 -20.62 7.98 7.86
C GLY A 10 -19.71 6.82 8.27
N PHE A 11 -20.00 5.60 7.80
CA PHE A 11 -19.18 4.41 8.11
C PHE A 11 -17.77 4.49 7.51
N TYR A 12 -17.63 5.08 6.32
CA TYR A 12 -16.35 5.27 5.67
C TYR A 12 -15.44 6.18 6.50
N LEU A 13 -15.95 7.36 6.90
CA LEU A 13 -15.18 8.30 7.71
C LEU A 13 -14.85 7.72 9.09
N GLU A 14 -15.80 7.04 9.74
CA GLU A 14 -15.55 6.37 11.02
C GLU A 14 -14.39 5.36 10.93
N ASN A 15 -14.39 4.53 9.89
CA ASN A 15 -13.32 3.56 9.67
C ASN A 15 -11.99 4.25 9.35
N MET A 16 -11.98 5.28 8.50
CA MET A 16 -10.76 6.02 8.16
C MET A 16 -10.17 6.75 9.36
N ARG A 17 -11.00 7.33 10.24
CA ARG A 17 -10.57 7.94 11.50
C ARG A 17 -9.88 6.91 12.40
N LYS A 18 -10.46 5.71 12.57
CA LYS A 18 -9.83 4.61 13.32
C LYS A 18 -8.48 4.20 12.72
N LYS A 19 -8.38 4.14 11.39
CA LYS A 19 -7.12 3.84 10.68
C LYS A 19 -6.05 4.92 10.88
N LEU A 20 -6.45 6.17 11.04
CA LEU A 20 -5.58 7.32 11.30
C LEU A 20 -5.32 7.56 12.79
N GLY A 21 -6.04 6.88 13.69
CA GLY A 21 -5.89 7.04 15.13
C GLY A 21 -6.58 8.30 15.68
N PHE A 22 -7.62 8.81 15.01
CA PHE A 22 -8.49 9.85 15.56
C PHE A 22 -9.60 9.16 16.36
N LEU A 23 -9.58 9.32 17.69
CA LEU A 23 -10.37 8.48 18.61
C LEU A 23 -11.42 9.27 19.39
N GLN A 24 -11.19 10.56 19.64
CA GLN A 24 -11.95 11.35 20.60
C GLN A 24 -12.85 12.38 19.93
N LYS A 25 -12.29 13.21 19.03
CA LYS A 25 -13.03 14.31 18.40
C LYS A 25 -13.24 14.00 16.93
N GLU A 26 -14.46 14.18 16.46
CA GLU A 26 -14.74 14.23 15.02
C GLU A 26 -14.66 15.67 14.57
N GLU A 27 -13.71 15.96 13.68
CA GLU A 27 -13.52 17.30 13.15
C GLU A 27 -13.83 17.29 11.65
N PRO A 28 -14.42 18.36 11.09
CA PRO A 28 -14.69 18.43 9.65
C PRO A 28 -13.40 18.44 8.81
N GLU A 29 -12.26 18.81 9.41
CA GLU A 29 -10.95 18.76 8.75
C GLU A 29 -10.44 17.32 8.53
N ASP A 30 -11.03 16.31 9.20
CA ASP A 30 -10.67 14.90 9.03
C ASP A 30 -10.88 14.44 7.59
N GLU A 31 -12.00 14.81 6.98
CA GLU A 31 -12.35 14.42 5.61
C GLU A 31 -11.37 15.00 4.59
N LEU A 32 -10.98 16.26 4.77
CA LEU A 32 -9.98 16.91 3.93
C LEU A 32 -8.64 16.20 4.06
N LEU A 33 -8.20 15.92 5.29
CA LEU A 33 -6.92 15.26 5.55
C LEU A 33 -6.88 13.82 5.01
N ILE A 34 -7.99 13.09 5.08
CA ILE A 34 -8.15 11.76 4.47
C ILE A 34 -8.03 11.87 2.94
N THR A 35 -8.71 12.85 2.34
CA THR A 35 -8.67 13.08 0.89
C THR A 35 -7.25 13.42 0.42
N GLU A 36 -6.57 14.31 1.13
CA GLU A 36 -5.17 14.68 0.86
C GLU A 36 -4.21 13.49 1.04
N LEU A 37 -4.44 12.62 2.03
CA LEU A 37 -3.66 11.39 2.21
C LEU A 37 -3.78 10.49 0.97
N LEU A 38 -5.01 10.18 0.57
CA LEU A 38 -5.27 9.30 -0.56
C LEU A 38 -4.71 9.88 -1.86
N GLN A 39 -4.82 11.20 -2.05
CA GLN A 39 -4.21 11.87 -3.19
C GLN A 39 -2.68 11.79 -3.16
N THR A 40 -2.06 11.99 -1.99
CA THR A 40 -0.60 11.88 -1.81
C THR A 40 -0.13 10.46 -2.10
N MET A 41 -0.83 9.44 -1.58
CA MET A 41 -0.54 8.03 -1.86
C MET A 41 -0.71 7.71 -3.35
N HIS A 42 -1.75 8.23 -4.00
CA HIS A 42 -1.97 8.05 -5.42
C HIS A 42 -0.88 8.70 -6.29
N ASN A 43 -0.41 9.89 -5.91
CA ASN A 43 0.63 10.62 -6.64
C ASN A 43 2.01 9.97 -6.45
N THR A 44 2.31 9.50 -5.24
CA THR A 44 3.60 8.88 -4.90
C THR A 44 3.66 7.39 -5.19
N GLY A 45 2.52 6.75 -5.46
CA GLY A 45 2.38 5.31 -5.62
C GLY A 45 2.67 4.55 -4.33
N ALA A 46 2.36 5.14 -3.17
CA ALA A 46 2.62 4.50 -1.89
C ALA A 46 1.76 3.25 -1.67
N ASP A 47 2.36 2.20 -1.12
CA ASP A 47 1.65 0.97 -0.79
C ASP A 47 0.56 1.25 0.27
N PHE A 48 -0.69 0.91 -0.06
CA PHE A 48 -1.82 1.29 0.79
C PHE A 48 -1.72 0.69 2.19
N THR A 49 -1.55 -0.62 2.27
CA THR A 49 -1.54 -1.36 3.54
C THR A 49 -0.36 -0.92 4.40
N ASN A 50 0.84 -0.85 3.80
CA ASN A 50 2.05 -0.54 4.54
C ASN A 50 2.12 0.93 4.94
N ALA A 51 1.62 1.86 4.11
CA ALA A 51 1.55 3.27 4.50
C ALA A 51 0.69 3.45 5.76
N PHE A 52 -0.53 2.91 5.79
CA PHE A 52 -1.39 2.96 6.98
C PHE A 52 -0.77 2.25 8.18
N ARG A 53 -0.05 1.15 7.97
CA ARG A 53 0.68 0.48 9.05
C ARG A 53 1.83 1.34 9.58
N SER A 54 2.58 2.02 8.73
CA SER A 54 3.66 2.94 9.14
C SER A 54 3.14 4.16 9.90
N LEU A 55 1.92 4.64 9.61
CA LEU A 55 1.31 5.75 10.36
C LEU A 55 1.16 5.47 11.86
N SER A 56 0.99 4.19 12.25
CA SER A 56 0.91 3.79 13.67
C SER A 56 2.19 4.10 14.44
N GLN A 57 3.34 4.13 13.76
CA GLN A 57 4.66 4.39 14.35
C GLN A 57 4.93 5.88 14.56
N ILE A 58 4.12 6.75 13.93
CA ILE A 58 4.24 8.20 14.12
C ILE A 58 3.77 8.54 15.53
N SER A 59 4.63 9.19 16.31
CA SER A 59 4.30 9.64 17.65
C SER A 59 3.49 10.94 17.62
N CYS A 60 2.52 11.07 18.50
CA CYS A 60 1.78 12.32 18.65
C CYS A 60 2.70 13.43 19.20
N PRO A 61 2.52 14.69 18.75
CA PRO A 61 3.30 15.80 19.29
C PRO A 61 2.92 16.06 20.76
N VAL A 62 3.92 16.17 21.63
CA VAL A 62 3.75 16.51 23.05
C VAL A 62 3.89 18.03 23.23
N GLU A 63 3.07 18.63 24.11
CA GLU A 63 3.20 20.06 24.44
C GLU A 63 4.61 20.37 24.97
N GLY A 64 5.40 21.15 24.21
CA GLY A 64 6.76 21.56 24.57
C GLY A 64 7.87 21.10 23.61
N GLU A 65 7.60 20.17 22.69
CA GLU A 65 8.57 19.66 21.70
C GLU A 65 8.62 20.49 20.41
N ALA A 66 8.72 21.82 20.51
CA ALA A 66 8.96 22.65 19.32
C ALA A 66 10.38 22.40 18.74
N GLU A 67 11.34 22.09 19.61
CA GLU A 67 12.70 21.72 19.24
C GLU A 67 12.73 20.23 18.84
N GLY A 68 12.67 19.95 17.53
CA GLY A 68 12.71 18.59 16.98
C GLY A 68 11.44 18.15 16.26
N GLU A 69 10.39 18.98 16.25
CA GLU A 69 9.16 18.68 15.49
C GLU A 69 9.48 18.46 14.00
N GLU A 70 10.30 19.32 13.40
CA GLU A 70 10.74 19.20 12.01
C GLU A 70 11.49 17.90 11.74
N GLU A 71 12.34 17.46 12.67
CA GLU A 71 13.10 16.21 12.54
C GLU A 71 12.18 14.99 12.62
N LEU A 72 11.20 15.01 13.53
CA LEU A 72 10.19 13.98 13.64
C LEU A 72 9.28 13.93 12.41
N VAL A 73 8.93 15.09 11.81
CA VAL A 73 8.21 15.13 10.53
C VAL A 73 9.05 14.53 9.41
N LYS A 74 10.33 14.87 9.31
CA LYS A 74 11.24 14.30 8.31
C LYS A 74 11.38 12.79 8.45
N LYS A 75 11.61 12.30 9.67
CA LYS A 75 11.70 10.86 9.95
C LYS A 75 10.41 10.13 9.59
N ALA A 76 9.25 10.70 9.92
CA ALA A 76 7.96 10.13 9.53
C ALA A 76 7.77 10.16 8.00
N ALA A 77 8.23 11.20 7.32
CA ALA A 77 8.18 11.30 5.86
C ALA A 77 9.09 10.24 5.22
N GLU A 78 10.29 10.01 5.76
CA GLU A 78 11.21 8.96 5.32
C GLU A 78 10.57 7.56 5.42
N LEU A 79 9.88 7.25 6.53
CA LEU A 79 9.15 5.99 6.68
C LEU A 79 8.07 5.78 5.61
N LEU A 80 7.39 6.85 5.18
CA LEU A 80 6.36 6.77 4.12
C LEU A 80 6.97 6.80 2.72
N LEU A 81 8.11 7.48 2.53
CA LEU A 81 8.90 7.44 1.30
C LEU A 81 9.45 6.05 1.02
N GLU A 82 9.83 5.31 2.07
CA GLU A 82 10.15 3.89 1.95
C GLU A 82 8.96 3.08 1.44
N GLN A 83 7.72 3.57 1.58
CA GLN A 83 6.50 2.94 1.06
C GLN A 83 6.10 3.39 -0.36
N CYS A 84 6.74 4.42 -0.93
CA CYS A 84 6.46 4.94 -2.29
C CYS A 84 6.95 4.03 -3.41
N ALA A 85 6.25 4.06 -4.55
CA ALA A 85 6.69 3.37 -5.77
C ALA A 85 7.93 4.06 -6.37
N SER A 86 8.78 3.26 -6.99
CA SER A 86 9.91 3.73 -7.79
C SER A 86 9.43 4.44 -9.07
N LEU A 87 10.31 5.23 -9.68
CA LEU A 87 10.02 5.91 -10.94
C LEU A 87 9.63 4.92 -12.06
N GLU A 88 10.24 3.74 -12.08
CA GLU A 88 9.96 2.70 -13.08
C GLU A 88 8.58 2.08 -12.86
N GLU A 89 8.21 1.80 -11.62
CA GLU A 89 6.88 1.30 -11.24
C GLU A 89 5.79 2.32 -11.54
N LEU A 90 6.02 3.60 -11.24
CA LEU A 90 5.09 4.68 -11.59
C LEU A 90 4.93 4.81 -13.10
N LYS A 91 6.02 4.71 -13.87
CA LYS A 91 5.94 4.69 -15.34
C LYS A 91 5.15 3.49 -15.83
N ALA A 92 5.37 2.29 -15.28
CA ALA A 92 4.64 1.08 -15.65
C ALA A 92 3.13 1.19 -15.34
N ALA A 93 2.76 1.69 -14.16
CA ALA A 93 1.36 1.84 -13.74
C ALA A 93 0.56 2.86 -14.58
N ASN A 94 1.25 3.88 -15.13
CA ASN A 94 0.68 4.91 -15.99
C ASN A 94 0.71 4.57 -17.47
N LYS A 95 1.22 3.38 -17.87
CA LYS A 95 1.07 2.92 -19.27
C LYS A 95 -0.42 2.70 -19.59
N PRO A 96 -0.88 3.16 -20.76
CA PRO A 96 -2.26 2.93 -21.18
C PRO A 96 -2.51 1.44 -21.37
N THR A 97 -3.66 0.97 -20.88
CA THR A 97 -4.08 -0.43 -20.97
C THR A 97 -4.82 -0.75 -22.27
N MET A 98 -5.08 0.26 -23.11
CA MET A 98 -5.77 0.13 -24.40
C MET A 98 -4.76 -0.02 -25.54
N ASP A 99 -5.20 -0.67 -26.63
CA ASP A 99 -4.41 -0.72 -27.86
C ASP A 99 -4.16 0.72 -28.37
N THR A 100 -2.92 1.00 -28.77
CA THR A 100 -2.51 2.34 -29.24
C THR A 100 -3.36 2.86 -30.41
N ARG A 101 -3.90 1.98 -31.25
CA ARG A 101 -4.78 2.34 -32.38
C ARG A 101 -6.17 2.74 -31.93
N GLU A 102 -6.73 2.03 -30.94
CA GLU A 102 -8.05 2.35 -30.38
C GLU A 102 -8.02 3.71 -29.69
N LEU A 103 -6.96 3.98 -28.93
CA LEU A 103 -6.75 5.27 -28.28
C LEU A 103 -6.60 6.41 -29.30
N ALA A 104 -5.81 6.20 -30.36
CA ALA A 104 -5.66 7.18 -31.43
C ALA A 104 -6.98 7.44 -32.17
N MET A 105 -7.78 6.41 -32.43
CA MET A 105 -9.10 6.53 -33.03
C MET A 105 -10.05 7.33 -32.14
N LEU A 106 -10.11 7.03 -30.84
CA LEU A 106 -10.93 7.77 -29.86
C LEU A 106 -10.53 9.24 -29.75
N LEU A 107 -9.23 9.54 -29.72
CA LEU A 107 -8.73 10.92 -29.69
C LEU A 107 -9.04 11.66 -31.00
N SER A 108 -8.93 10.98 -32.14
CA SER A 108 -9.29 11.54 -33.45
C SER A 108 -10.80 11.80 -33.56
N MET A 109 -11.65 10.92 -33.01
CA MET A 109 -13.10 11.13 -32.92
C MET A 109 -13.46 12.33 -32.05
N ALA A 110 -12.78 12.50 -30.90
CA ALA A 110 -12.99 13.65 -30.02
C ALA A 110 -12.71 14.98 -30.73
N GLN A 111 -11.68 15.04 -31.59
CA GLN A 111 -11.32 16.23 -32.34
C GLN A 111 -12.23 16.49 -33.55
N SER A 112 -12.71 15.44 -34.21
CA SER A 112 -13.47 15.54 -35.47
C SER A 112 -14.99 15.69 -35.28
N ASN A 113 -15.58 15.04 -34.27
CA ASN A 113 -17.01 15.17 -33.98
C ASN A 113 -17.28 15.10 -32.46
N PRO A 114 -17.30 16.26 -31.78
CA PRO A 114 -17.55 16.33 -30.34
C PRO A 114 -18.92 15.80 -29.90
N ALA A 115 -19.94 15.86 -30.77
CA ALA A 115 -21.30 15.42 -30.44
C ALA A 115 -21.41 13.89 -30.39
N LEU A 116 -20.77 13.19 -31.34
CA LEU A 116 -20.69 11.72 -31.30
C LEU A 116 -19.82 11.24 -30.14
N PHE A 117 -18.74 11.96 -29.83
CA PHE A 117 -17.90 11.66 -28.68
C PHE A 117 -18.66 11.76 -27.34
N GLN A 118 -19.59 12.72 -27.22
CA GLN A 118 -20.44 12.86 -26.04
C GLN A 118 -21.47 11.74 -25.86
N MET A 119 -21.81 11.00 -26.91
CA MET A 119 -22.78 9.89 -26.85
C MET A 119 -22.16 8.56 -26.41
N ILE A 120 -20.83 8.45 -26.31
CA ILE A 120 -20.15 7.20 -25.91
C ILE A 120 -20.04 7.14 -24.38
N SER A 121 -20.44 6.01 -23.79
CA SER A 121 -20.45 5.75 -22.33
C SER A 121 -19.06 5.72 -21.66
N ASP A 122 -17.98 5.82 -22.43
CA ASP A 122 -16.60 5.64 -21.97
C ASP A 122 -15.88 6.94 -21.54
N ARG A 123 -16.59 8.05 -21.35
CA ARG A 123 -15.96 9.35 -20.98
C ARG A 123 -15.07 9.26 -19.74
N THR A 124 -15.54 8.56 -18.70
CA THR A 124 -14.77 8.38 -17.45
C THR A 124 -13.53 7.53 -17.69
N THR A 125 -13.66 6.47 -18.49
CA THR A 125 -12.54 5.62 -18.91
C THR A 125 -11.52 6.41 -19.70
N ILE A 126 -11.94 7.21 -20.69
CA ILE A 126 -11.06 8.02 -21.54
C ILE A 126 -10.39 9.14 -20.73
N ALA A 127 -11.12 9.83 -19.86
CA ALA A 127 -10.57 10.86 -18.98
C ALA A 127 -9.45 10.28 -18.09
N ARG A 128 -9.69 9.10 -17.51
CA ARG A 128 -8.68 8.39 -16.71
C ARG A 128 -7.46 7.98 -17.54
N GLN A 129 -7.65 7.55 -18.79
CA GLN A 129 -6.52 7.21 -19.68
C GLN A 129 -5.73 8.45 -20.10
N LEU A 130 -6.39 9.57 -20.37
CA LEU A 130 -5.76 10.85 -20.65
C LEU A 130 -4.94 11.36 -19.46
N GLU A 131 -5.49 11.24 -18.24
CA GLU A 131 -4.75 11.58 -17.02
C GLU A 131 -3.50 10.73 -16.86
N LYS A 132 -3.61 9.40 -17.05
CA LYS A 132 -2.46 8.48 -17.04
C LYS A 132 -1.39 8.88 -18.05
N LEU A 133 -1.78 9.24 -19.27
CA LEU A 133 -0.84 9.70 -20.30
C LEU A 133 -0.15 11.00 -19.92
N SER A 134 -0.89 11.97 -19.39
CA SER A 134 -0.31 13.23 -18.90
C SER A 134 0.73 12.96 -17.83
N ARG A 135 0.37 12.14 -16.83
CA ARG A 135 1.29 11.73 -15.75
C ARG A 135 2.50 10.99 -16.29
N LEU A 136 2.32 10.09 -17.25
CA LEU A 136 3.42 9.36 -17.88
C LEU A 136 4.41 10.31 -18.54
N LYS A 137 3.91 11.32 -19.26
CA LYS A 137 4.74 12.36 -19.89
C LYS A 137 5.55 13.12 -18.83
N ASP A 138 4.89 13.59 -17.78
CA ASP A 138 5.55 14.32 -16.69
C ASP A 138 6.63 13.47 -15.99
N LEU A 139 6.36 12.16 -15.80
CA LEU A 139 7.30 11.19 -15.24
C LEU A 139 8.46 10.86 -16.19
N MET A 140 8.29 10.99 -17.50
CA MET A 140 9.38 10.83 -18.46
C MET A 140 10.35 12.00 -18.43
N GLU A 141 9.85 13.20 -18.15
CA GLU A 141 10.64 14.43 -18.07
C GLU A 141 11.33 14.60 -16.70
N THR A 142 10.78 14.02 -15.64
CA THR A 142 11.29 14.14 -14.25
C THR A 142 12.42 13.14 -13.96
N SER A 143 13.46 13.58 -13.24
CA SER A 143 14.55 12.70 -12.77
C SER A 143 14.18 11.93 -11.49
N ARG A 144 14.93 10.86 -11.17
CA ARG A 144 14.69 10.06 -9.94
C ARG A 144 14.87 10.89 -8.66
N GLU A 145 15.85 11.80 -8.67
CA GLU A 145 16.15 12.68 -7.54
C GLU A 145 15.08 13.75 -7.37
N GLU A 146 14.65 14.39 -8.47
CA GLU A 146 13.54 15.35 -8.45
C GLU A 146 12.24 14.73 -7.97
N LEU A 147 11.93 13.50 -8.40
CA LEU A 147 10.75 12.77 -7.93
C LEU A 147 10.83 12.54 -6.41
N ARG A 148 11.98 12.08 -5.91
CA ARG A 148 12.20 11.86 -4.46
C ARG A 148 11.98 13.13 -3.66
N VAL A 149 12.49 14.27 -4.14
CA VAL A 149 12.30 15.57 -3.48
C VAL A 149 10.81 15.96 -3.47
N LYS A 150 10.12 15.88 -4.61
CA LYS A 150 8.68 16.17 -4.69
C LYS A 150 7.85 15.27 -3.77
N GLN A 151 8.12 13.96 -3.78
CA GLN A 151 7.45 13.01 -2.89
C GLN A 151 7.71 13.36 -1.41
N ALA A 152 8.94 13.76 -1.06
CA ALA A 152 9.29 14.12 0.31
C ALA A 152 8.57 15.40 0.76
N GLU A 153 8.46 16.40 -0.11
CA GLU A 153 7.73 17.63 0.16
C GLU A 153 6.23 17.37 0.38
N ASP A 154 5.61 16.56 -0.47
CA ASP A 154 4.19 16.22 -0.35
C ASP A 154 3.90 15.45 0.94
N TRP A 155 4.72 14.46 1.28
CA TRP A 155 4.58 13.72 2.54
C TRP A 155 4.86 14.59 3.77
N THR A 156 5.88 15.44 3.72
CA THR A 156 6.21 16.39 4.80
C THR A 156 5.04 17.32 5.06
N ARG A 157 4.43 17.87 4.00
CA ARG A 157 3.26 18.76 4.10
C ARG A 157 2.08 18.05 4.75
N TRP A 158 1.76 16.84 4.27
CA TRP A 158 0.64 16.07 4.81
C TRP A 158 0.87 15.64 6.26
N ILE A 159 2.07 15.14 6.60
CA ILE A 159 2.42 14.74 7.98
C ILE A 159 2.34 15.92 8.94
N ALA A 160 2.78 17.11 8.53
CA ALA A 160 2.66 18.31 9.36
C ALA A 160 1.18 18.63 9.67
N GLY A 161 0.28 18.49 8.69
CA GLY A 161 -1.17 18.61 8.91
C GLY A 161 -1.71 17.53 9.84
N TYR A 162 -1.32 16.27 9.60
CA TYR A 162 -1.70 15.11 10.40
C TYR A 162 -1.28 15.25 11.87
N ARG A 163 -0.05 15.68 12.14
CA ARG A 163 0.44 15.88 13.52
C ARG A 163 -0.27 17.02 14.22
N LYS A 164 -0.57 18.13 13.54
CA LYS A 164 -1.39 19.22 14.09
C LYS A 164 -2.78 18.73 14.50
N ARG A 165 -3.39 17.87 13.68
CA ARG A 165 -4.67 17.25 13.99
C ARG A 165 -4.58 16.30 15.19
N LEU A 166 -3.51 15.52 15.30
CA LEU A 166 -3.23 14.66 16.46
C LEU A 166 -3.01 15.46 17.75
N ALA A 167 -2.40 16.64 17.67
CA ALA A 167 -2.24 17.52 18.84
C ALA A 167 -3.61 17.88 19.45
N ARG A 168 -4.62 18.16 18.61
CA ARG A 168 -5.99 18.48 19.06
C ARG A 168 -6.74 17.30 19.70
N GLU A 169 -6.39 16.06 19.34
CA GLU A 169 -6.89 14.86 20.03
C GLU A 169 -6.35 14.76 21.46
N LEU A 170 -5.13 15.26 21.69
CA LEU A 170 -4.45 15.24 22.99
C LEU A 170 -4.83 16.43 23.89
N GLU A 171 -5.40 17.50 23.34
CA GLU A 171 -5.86 18.65 24.12
C GLU A 171 -6.87 18.23 25.20
N GLY A 172 -6.45 18.28 26.46
CA GLY A 172 -7.24 17.90 27.63
C GLY A 172 -6.97 16.50 28.18
N GLN A 173 -6.06 15.72 27.56
CA GLN A 173 -5.61 14.43 28.08
C GLN A 173 -4.57 14.62 29.18
N SER A 174 -4.79 13.99 30.33
CA SER A 174 -3.85 14.04 31.47
C SER A 174 -2.66 13.09 31.30
N ASP A 175 -2.81 12.05 30.46
CA ASP A 175 -1.79 11.04 30.20
C ASP A 175 -1.60 10.84 28.68
N VAL A 176 -0.62 11.55 28.13
CA VAL A 176 -0.27 11.51 26.71
C VAL A 176 0.29 10.14 26.31
N GLN A 177 0.97 9.44 27.24
CA GLN A 177 1.56 8.14 26.95
C GLN A 177 0.48 7.06 26.83
N ALA A 178 -0.47 7.02 27.78
CA ALA A 178 -1.61 6.12 27.67
C ALA A 178 -2.45 6.39 26.41
N ALA A 179 -2.63 7.66 26.03
CA ALA A 179 -3.31 8.04 24.79
C ALA A 179 -2.59 7.51 23.54
N GLN A 180 -1.26 7.61 23.51
CA GLN A 180 -0.43 7.12 22.41
C GLN A 180 -0.47 5.58 22.32
N GLU A 181 -0.41 4.88 23.46
CA GLU A 181 -0.52 3.41 23.51
C GLU A 181 -1.88 2.93 23.03
N GLU A 182 -2.97 3.58 23.46
CA GLU A 182 -4.32 3.26 23.02
C GLU A 182 -4.49 3.53 21.51
N ARG A 183 -3.96 4.67 21.02
CA ARG A 183 -3.93 4.97 19.58
C ARG A 183 -3.21 3.87 18.80
N GLY A 184 -2.02 3.47 19.23
CA GLY A 184 -1.25 2.40 18.61
C GLY A 184 -2.05 1.09 18.55
N ARG A 185 -2.70 0.72 19.66
CA ARG A 185 -3.53 -0.49 19.75
C ARG A 185 -4.72 -0.47 18.78
N VAL A 186 -5.43 0.66 18.69
CA VAL A 186 -6.57 0.82 17.77
C VAL A 186 -6.10 0.80 16.32
N MET A 187 -5.03 1.53 15.99
CA MET A 187 -4.48 1.57 14.64
C MET A 187 -3.97 0.20 14.20
N ASP A 188 -3.28 -0.54 15.07
CA ASP A 188 -2.80 -1.89 14.79
C ASP A 188 -3.93 -2.90 14.60
N GLY A 189 -5.06 -2.71 15.29
CA GLY A 189 -6.27 -3.52 15.12
C GLY A 189 -7.10 -3.13 13.89
N ALA A 190 -7.00 -1.88 13.41
CA ALA A 190 -7.71 -1.39 12.24
C ALA A 190 -6.90 -1.55 10.94
N ASN A 191 -5.57 -1.53 11.01
CA ASN A 191 -4.65 -1.59 9.87
C ASN A 191 -3.96 -2.95 9.81
N PRO A 192 -4.34 -3.81 8.84
CA PRO A 192 -3.72 -5.13 8.72
C PRO A 192 -2.23 -4.97 8.38
N ARG A 193 -1.42 -5.88 8.90
CA ARG A 193 -0.01 -6.04 8.54
C ARG A 193 0.15 -6.81 7.25
N VAL A 194 -0.71 -7.82 7.01
CA VAL A 194 -0.68 -8.65 5.80
C VAL A 194 -2.04 -8.65 5.12
N VAL A 195 -2.04 -8.52 3.80
CA VAL A 195 -3.21 -8.68 2.93
C VAL A 195 -2.90 -9.72 1.86
N LEU A 196 -3.92 -10.43 1.36
CA LEU A 196 -3.74 -11.38 0.27
C LEU A 196 -3.49 -10.63 -1.05
N ARG A 197 -2.23 -10.37 -1.33
CA ARG A 197 -1.78 -9.72 -2.57
C ARG A 197 -1.75 -10.75 -3.70
N ASN A 198 -1.90 -10.30 -4.94
CA ASN A 198 -1.90 -11.17 -6.13
C ASN A 198 -0.67 -12.08 -6.21
N TYR A 199 0.53 -11.56 -5.90
CA TYR A 199 1.75 -12.36 -5.94
C TYR A 199 1.80 -13.45 -4.85
N ILE A 200 1.19 -13.19 -3.68
CA ILE A 200 1.11 -14.17 -2.59
C ILE A 200 0.19 -15.31 -3.01
N ALA A 201 -0.95 -14.98 -3.60
CA ALA A 201 -1.85 -15.98 -4.18
C ALA A 201 -1.17 -16.78 -5.29
N GLN A 202 -0.46 -16.12 -6.20
CA GLN A 202 0.24 -16.76 -7.31
C GLN A 202 1.32 -17.73 -6.81
N ASN A 203 2.16 -17.33 -5.85
CA ASN A 203 3.16 -18.21 -5.25
C ASN A 203 2.52 -19.47 -4.63
N ALA A 204 1.38 -19.30 -3.95
CA ALA A 204 0.65 -20.40 -3.34
C ALA A 204 0.02 -21.34 -4.39
N ILE A 205 -0.47 -20.80 -5.51
CA ILE A 205 -0.99 -21.58 -6.64
C ILE A 205 0.13 -22.39 -7.29
N GLU A 206 1.26 -21.74 -7.62
CA GLU A 206 2.43 -22.40 -8.24
C GLU A 206 2.97 -23.54 -7.37
N ALA A 207 3.06 -23.34 -6.05
CA ALA A 207 3.46 -24.39 -5.11
C ALA A 207 2.45 -25.57 -5.11
N ALA A 208 1.15 -25.28 -5.06
CA ALA A 208 0.11 -26.31 -5.05
C ALA A 208 0.07 -27.11 -6.35
N GLU A 209 0.30 -26.48 -7.51
CA GLU A 209 0.41 -27.16 -8.81
C GLU A 209 1.62 -28.12 -8.87
N SER A 210 2.69 -27.81 -8.14
CA SER A 210 3.83 -28.72 -7.96
C SER A 210 3.61 -29.81 -6.90
N GLY A 211 2.44 -29.84 -6.26
CA GLY A 211 2.07 -30.79 -5.21
C GLY A 211 2.47 -30.38 -3.80
N ASP A 212 3.02 -29.18 -3.60
CA ASP A 212 3.36 -28.62 -2.29
C ASP A 212 2.25 -27.69 -1.78
N PHE A 213 1.48 -28.17 -0.79
CA PHE A 213 0.42 -27.39 -0.15
C PHE A 213 0.91 -26.59 1.08
N SER A 214 2.20 -26.64 1.42
CA SER A 214 2.74 -25.96 2.59
C SER A 214 2.61 -24.43 2.52
N GLU A 215 2.77 -23.85 1.32
CA GLU A 215 2.62 -22.41 1.09
C GLU A 215 1.17 -21.96 1.28
N VAL A 216 0.20 -22.71 0.74
CA VAL A 216 -1.24 -22.42 0.92
C VAL A 216 -1.62 -22.44 2.39
N GLN A 217 -1.17 -23.46 3.13
CA GLN A 217 -1.43 -23.59 4.57
C GLN A 217 -0.79 -22.45 5.37
N ARG A 218 0.41 -22.02 4.98
CA ARG A 218 1.11 -20.90 5.62
C ARG A 218 0.40 -19.58 5.36
N VAL A 219 0.03 -19.28 4.11
CA VAL A 219 -0.73 -18.08 3.76
C VAL A 219 -2.05 -18.03 4.51
N LEU A 220 -2.78 -19.15 4.58
CA LEU A 220 -4.03 -19.23 5.35
C LEU A 220 -3.80 -18.88 6.83
N LYS A 221 -2.77 -19.48 7.45
CA LYS A 221 -2.41 -19.22 8.86
C LYS A 221 -2.06 -17.75 9.12
N VAL A 222 -1.36 -17.10 8.18
CA VAL A 222 -1.05 -15.67 8.28
C VAL A 222 -2.32 -14.83 8.19
N LEU A 223 -3.21 -15.15 7.25
CA LEU A 223 -4.46 -14.43 7.02
C LEU A 223 -5.53 -14.63 8.09
N GLU A 224 -5.42 -15.66 8.93
CA GLU A 224 -6.28 -15.82 10.13
C GLU A 224 -6.06 -14.69 11.15
N LYS A 225 -4.84 -14.13 11.20
CA LYS A 225 -4.47 -13.03 12.12
C LYS A 225 -3.70 -11.93 11.37
N PRO A 226 -4.35 -11.22 10.43
CA PRO A 226 -3.67 -10.31 9.51
C PRO A 226 -3.18 -9.03 10.19
N PHE A 227 -3.69 -8.71 11.39
CA PHE A 227 -3.36 -7.51 12.17
C PHE A 227 -2.19 -7.70 13.15
N SER A 228 -1.84 -8.95 13.46
CA SER A 228 -0.85 -9.29 14.48
C SER A 228 0.52 -9.53 13.86
N ALA A 229 1.59 -9.20 14.60
CA ALA A 229 2.93 -9.68 14.28
C ALA A 229 2.98 -11.21 14.47
N GLN A 230 3.50 -11.93 13.49
CA GLN A 230 3.62 -13.38 13.51
C GLN A 230 5.06 -13.78 13.17
N PRO A 231 6.01 -13.67 14.12
CA PRO A 231 7.41 -13.97 13.88
C PRO A 231 7.59 -15.37 13.28
N GLY A 232 8.34 -15.47 12.18
CA GLY A 232 8.58 -16.74 11.48
C GLY A 232 7.49 -17.19 10.50
N LEU A 233 6.37 -16.48 10.41
CA LEU A 233 5.35 -16.66 9.38
C LEU A 233 5.33 -15.53 8.34
N GLU A 234 6.25 -14.57 8.47
CA GLU A 234 6.35 -13.40 7.58
C GLU A 234 6.93 -13.75 6.21
N LEU A 235 7.66 -14.87 6.10
CA LEU A 235 8.30 -15.33 4.87
C LEU A 235 7.57 -16.53 4.26
N PRO A 236 7.69 -16.74 2.94
CA PRO A 236 7.22 -17.94 2.25
C PRO A 236 7.76 -19.25 2.84
N ALA A 237 7.01 -20.33 2.70
CA ALA A 237 7.33 -21.64 3.26
C ALA A 237 8.69 -22.18 2.77
N TRP A 238 9.01 -21.93 1.51
CA TRP A 238 10.28 -22.33 0.88
C TRP A 238 11.49 -21.49 1.35
N ALA A 239 11.27 -20.33 1.99
CA ALA A 239 12.34 -19.48 2.52
C ALA A 239 12.80 -19.89 3.92
N GLY A 240 11.93 -20.57 4.68
CA GLY A 240 12.17 -20.95 6.08
C GLY A 240 13.10 -22.15 6.28
N GLY A 241 13.58 -22.80 5.22
CA GLY A 241 14.35 -24.05 5.27
C GLY A 241 15.85 -23.94 5.55
N GLY A 242 16.35 -22.76 5.94
CA GLY A 242 17.80 -22.49 6.03
C GLY A 242 18.45 -22.62 7.42
N GLY A 243 17.69 -22.72 8.52
CA GLY A 243 18.33 -22.59 9.85
C GLY A 243 17.43 -22.79 11.06
N ALA A 244 16.89 -23.99 11.23
CA ALA A 244 16.59 -24.63 12.51
C ALA A 244 16.15 -26.05 12.18
N ASP A 245 16.68 -27.05 12.89
CA ASP A 245 16.47 -28.50 12.68
C ASP A 245 17.33 -29.16 11.58
N ARG A 246 18.65 -28.99 11.68
CA ARG A 246 19.58 -30.11 11.42
C ARG A 246 19.92 -30.77 12.75
N ALA A 247 18.99 -31.57 13.26
CA ALA A 247 19.25 -32.52 14.33
C ALA A 247 18.48 -33.82 14.01
N GLU A 248 19.23 -34.81 13.55
CA GLU A 248 18.96 -36.24 13.66
C GLU A 248 17.73 -36.79 12.93
N SER A 249 17.93 -37.10 11.64
CA SER A 249 17.47 -38.37 11.07
C SER A 249 18.32 -38.68 9.84
N ASP A 250 19.49 -39.28 10.09
CA ASP A 250 20.19 -40.07 9.08
C ASP A 250 19.34 -41.32 8.74
N GLU A 251 19.50 -41.79 7.51
CA GLU A 251 18.90 -42.98 6.90
C GLU A 251 17.56 -42.76 6.17
N GLU A 252 17.62 -42.12 4.99
CA GLU A 252 16.92 -42.56 3.76
C GLU A 252 17.41 -41.69 2.57
N GLU A 253 18.71 -41.80 2.26
CA GLU A 253 19.32 -41.21 1.05
C GLU A 253 19.49 -42.31 0.01
N GLU A 254 18.49 -42.51 -0.87
CA GLU A 254 18.63 -43.02 -2.25
C GLU A 254 17.24 -43.21 -2.90
N HIS A 255 16.74 -42.16 -3.56
CA HIS A 255 15.77 -42.16 -4.69
C HIS A 255 14.83 -40.95 -4.67
N ARG A 256 15.36 -39.73 -4.88
CA ARG A 256 14.64 -38.67 -5.60
C ARG A 256 15.55 -37.52 -6.06
N GLN A 257 16.66 -37.84 -6.71
CA GLN A 257 17.26 -36.91 -7.67
C GLN A 257 16.56 -37.13 -9.01
N GLU A 258 16.31 -36.05 -9.76
CA GLU A 258 15.56 -35.98 -11.02
C GLU A 258 14.04 -35.74 -10.93
N ALA A 259 13.64 -34.56 -10.43
CA ALA A 259 12.52 -33.78 -10.99
C ALA A 259 12.43 -32.40 -10.30
N ALA A 260 13.46 -31.58 -10.41
CA ALA A 260 13.33 -30.16 -10.08
C ALA A 260 13.68 -29.36 -11.33
N SER A 261 12.65 -29.03 -12.12
CA SER A 261 12.74 -27.95 -13.10
C SER A 261 13.13 -26.66 -12.36
N PRO A 262 14.05 -25.84 -12.88
CA PRO A 262 14.44 -24.60 -12.23
C PRO A 262 13.32 -23.58 -12.46
N SER A 263 12.28 -23.60 -11.63
CA SER A 263 11.49 -22.39 -11.42
C SER A 263 12.48 -21.35 -10.90
N ALA A 264 12.68 -20.28 -11.66
CA ALA A 264 13.68 -19.25 -11.37
C ALA A 264 13.60 -18.88 -9.89
N ALA A 265 14.69 -19.11 -9.14
CA ALA A 265 14.78 -18.82 -7.72
C ALA A 265 14.55 -17.32 -7.51
N ARG A 266 13.29 -16.93 -7.31
CA ARG A 266 12.91 -15.58 -6.90
C ARG A 266 13.40 -15.42 -5.47
N ASP A 267 13.91 -14.25 -5.12
CA ASP A 267 14.27 -13.99 -3.73
C ASP A 267 13.02 -14.03 -2.85
N PRO A 268 13.10 -14.57 -1.62
CA PRO A 268 11.95 -14.67 -0.75
C PRO A 268 11.52 -13.28 -0.27
N VAL A 269 10.29 -12.91 -0.64
CA VAL A 269 9.69 -11.62 -0.31
C VAL A 269 8.77 -11.79 0.89
N PRO A 270 8.97 -11.05 1.99
CA PRO A 270 8.06 -11.07 3.14
C PRO A 270 6.64 -10.65 2.76
N TYR A 271 5.62 -11.29 3.33
CA TYR A 271 4.21 -11.01 3.04
C TYR A 271 3.75 -9.60 3.46
N ASP A 272 4.42 -9.01 4.44
CA ASP A 272 4.19 -7.64 4.92
C ASP A 272 5.04 -6.59 4.19
N SER A 273 5.88 -7.02 3.24
CA SER A 273 6.67 -6.11 2.42
C SER A 273 5.90 -5.68 1.16
N LYS A 274 6.48 -4.72 0.45
CA LYS A 274 5.93 -4.26 -0.83
C LYS A 274 5.88 -5.39 -1.84
N PRO A 275 4.92 -5.34 -2.79
CA PRO A 275 4.96 -6.20 -3.95
C PRO A 275 6.31 -6.06 -4.67
N PRO A 276 6.94 -7.18 -5.06
CA PRO A 276 8.14 -7.12 -5.88
C PRO A 276 7.81 -6.62 -7.29
N ALA A 277 8.78 -6.05 -8.00
CA ALA A 277 8.55 -5.42 -9.30
C ALA A 277 7.86 -6.34 -10.34
N TRP A 278 8.18 -7.64 -10.32
CA TRP A 278 7.58 -8.65 -11.20
C TRP A 278 6.10 -8.94 -10.90
N ALA A 279 5.63 -8.62 -9.69
CA ALA A 279 4.23 -8.80 -9.32
C ALA A 279 3.27 -7.93 -10.15
N ASN A 280 3.78 -6.81 -10.69
CA ASN A 280 2.98 -5.90 -11.52
C ASN A 280 2.57 -6.50 -12.87
N GLU A 281 3.23 -7.59 -13.30
CA GLU A 281 2.92 -8.30 -14.55
C GLU A 281 1.93 -9.46 -14.34
N LEU A 282 1.60 -9.78 -13.08
CA LEU A 282 0.67 -10.84 -12.75
C LEU A 282 -0.77 -10.38 -13.02
N CYS A 283 -1.35 -10.89 -14.10
CA CYS A 283 -2.80 -10.89 -14.28
C CYS A 283 -3.34 -12.12 -13.57
N VAL A 284 -3.98 -11.94 -12.42
CA VAL A 284 -4.77 -13.02 -11.81
C VAL A 284 -5.97 -13.24 -12.72
N THR A 285 -6.03 -14.39 -13.39
CA THR A 285 -7.16 -14.80 -14.23
C THR A 285 -8.34 -15.26 -13.39
#